data_AF-A0A1W9JUN3-F1
#
_entry.id   AF-A0A1W9JUN3-F1
#
_cell.length_a   1.000
_cell.length_b   1.000
_cell.length_c   1.000
_cell.angle_alpha   90.00
_cell.angle_beta   90.00
_cell.angle_gamma   90.00
#
_symmetry.space_group_name_H-M   'P 1'
#
loop_
_entity.id
_entity.type
_entity.pdbx_description
1 polymer ?
#
loop_
_entity_poly.entity_id
_entity_poly.type
_entity_poly.pdbx_seq_one_letter_code
_entity_poly.pdbx_strand_id
1 'polypeptide(L)'
;MIQISVERKWARLFSKNSRVGRSNTFFSFLKEIFMNLSRCIILILMTFVVNGCASTRSITAENKQKIRSVKVNQSVNKTPDMFYLGPKMAVSAGFLGVLGVLAANNPNKSEADLLLGFAEENSIYIDKIVYEEVSKAARQVGKFEIIESASHDVATLNIGIYLYGFSVPHGFSSELVPILAIECNLVDPSGQVVWLDREQVLSLGNPSNSFSLKDIEDNPKLIDAMWRVSAKTISEKLFNDM
;
A
#
# COMPACT_ATOMS: atom_id res chain seq x y z
N MET A 1 -38.76 -7.59 -1.35
CA MET A 1 -39.99 -8.40 -1.27
C MET A 1 -41.04 -7.91 -2.30
N ILE A 2 -40.70 -7.90 -3.60
CA ILE A 2 -41.60 -7.53 -4.73
C ILE A 2 -41.40 -8.48 -5.93
N GLN A 3 -40.60 -9.53 -5.81
CA GLN A 3 -40.17 -10.34 -6.96
C GLN A 3 -41.00 -11.61 -7.19
N ILE A 4 -42.01 -11.88 -6.35
CA ILE A 4 -42.81 -13.12 -6.38
C ILE A 4 -44.12 -12.96 -7.20
N SER A 5 -44.50 -11.73 -7.59
CA SER A 5 -45.79 -11.48 -8.25
C SER A 5 -45.79 -11.59 -9.78
N VAL A 6 -44.63 -11.73 -10.44
CA VAL A 6 -44.56 -11.79 -11.92
C VAL A 6 -44.67 -13.23 -12.46
N GLU A 7 -44.27 -14.23 -11.67
CA GLU A 7 -44.25 -15.63 -12.14
C GLU A 7 -45.63 -16.28 -12.31
N ARG A 8 -46.67 -15.81 -11.60
CA ARG A 8 -48.00 -16.44 -11.65
C ARG A 8 -48.82 -16.08 -12.90
N LYS A 9 -48.42 -15.09 -13.70
CA LYS A 9 -49.17 -14.65 -14.88
C LYS A 9 -48.79 -15.43 -16.16
N TRP A 10 -47.58 -15.99 -16.21
CA TRP A 10 -47.08 -16.74 -17.37
C TRP A 10 -47.58 -18.20 -17.42
N ALA A 11 -47.90 -18.79 -16.26
CA ALA A 11 -48.31 -20.19 -16.19
C ALA A 11 -49.73 -20.48 -16.74
N ARG A 12 -50.59 -19.47 -16.97
CA ARG A 12 -51.96 -19.67 -17.49
C ARG A 12 -52.11 -19.52 -19.00
N LEU A 13 -51.07 -19.11 -19.73
CA LEU A 13 -51.13 -18.97 -21.19
C LEU A 13 -50.60 -20.19 -21.96
N PHE A 14 -50.03 -21.19 -21.28
CA PHE A 14 -49.44 -22.36 -21.93
C PHE A 14 -50.25 -23.67 -21.84
N SER A 15 -51.48 -23.67 -21.34
CA SER A 15 -52.27 -24.91 -21.18
C SER A 15 -53.29 -25.20 -22.31
N LYS A 16 -53.14 -24.59 -23.50
CA LYS A 16 -54.13 -24.83 -24.56
C LYS A 16 -53.59 -24.69 -25.99
N ASN A 17 -52.67 -25.57 -26.37
CA ASN A 17 -52.65 -26.17 -27.71
C ASN A 17 -51.50 -27.19 -27.81
N SER A 18 -51.81 -28.47 -27.62
CA SER A 18 -50.94 -29.58 -27.99
C SER A 18 -51.60 -30.36 -29.11
N ARG A 19 -51.22 -30.01 -30.34
CA ARG A 19 -51.15 -30.97 -31.45
C ARG A 19 -50.12 -30.48 -32.46
N VAL A 20 -49.42 -31.45 -33.04
CA VAL A 20 -48.31 -31.38 -34.01
C VAL A 20 -46.93 -31.35 -33.36
N GLY A 21 -46.32 -32.53 -33.32
CA GLY A 21 -44.95 -32.74 -32.87
C GLY A 21 -43.93 -32.28 -33.91
N ARG A 22 -43.01 -31.40 -33.48
CA ARG A 22 -41.66 -31.19 -34.01
C ARG A 22 -41.04 -30.01 -33.25
N SER A 23 -40.44 -30.21 -32.07
CA SER A 23 -39.68 -29.12 -31.43
C SER A 23 -38.73 -29.50 -30.28
N ASN A 24 -38.41 -30.78 -30.05
CA ASN A 24 -37.49 -31.14 -28.97
C ASN A 24 -36.01 -30.85 -29.29
N THR A 25 -35.64 -30.67 -30.55
CA THR A 25 -34.25 -30.35 -30.95
C THR A 25 -33.93 -28.86 -30.92
N PHE A 26 -34.91 -27.98 -31.11
CA PHE A 26 -34.68 -26.54 -31.14
C PHE A 26 -34.47 -25.95 -29.73
N PHE A 27 -35.23 -26.46 -28.75
CA PHE A 27 -35.10 -26.04 -27.34
C PHE A 27 -33.81 -26.56 -26.69
N SER A 28 -33.30 -27.74 -27.07
CA SER A 28 -32.01 -28.24 -26.57
C SER A 28 -30.85 -27.41 -27.12
N PHE A 29 -30.91 -27.04 -28.41
CA PHE A 29 -29.89 -26.21 -29.06
C PHE A 29 -29.82 -24.80 -28.48
N LEU A 30 -30.98 -24.17 -28.20
CA LEU A 30 -31.02 -22.86 -27.54
C LEU A 30 -30.48 -22.90 -26.10
N LYS A 31 -30.72 -23.99 -25.37
CA LYS A 31 -30.23 -24.16 -23.99
C LYS A 31 -28.72 -24.34 -23.93
N GLU A 32 -28.11 -25.06 -24.89
CA GLU A 32 -26.66 -25.17 -25.01
C GLU A 32 -26.00 -23.84 -25.39
N ILE A 33 -26.60 -23.08 -26.32
CA ILE A 33 -26.10 -21.74 -26.68
C ILE A 33 -26.16 -20.80 -25.46
N PHE A 34 -27.27 -20.79 -24.71
CA PHE A 34 -27.41 -19.94 -23.51
C PHE A 34 -26.46 -20.35 -22.38
N MET A 35 -26.23 -21.65 -22.20
CA MET A 35 -25.33 -22.17 -21.17
C MET A 35 -23.85 -21.92 -21.50
N ASN A 36 -23.48 -21.93 -22.78
CA ASN A 36 -22.15 -21.56 -23.24
C ASN A 36 -21.93 -20.03 -23.22
N LEU A 37 -22.96 -19.23 -23.53
CA LEU A 37 -22.90 -17.77 -23.46
C LEU A 37 -22.73 -17.26 -22.02
N SER A 38 -23.43 -17.87 -21.06
CA SER A 38 -23.27 -17.59 -19.62
C SER A 38 -21.84 -17.90 -19.12
N ARG A 39 -21.24 -19.01 -19.57
CA ARG A 39 -19.86 -19.37 -19.24
C ARG A 39 -18.84 -18.38 -19.82
N CYS A 40 -19.05 -17.91 -21.05
CA CYS A 40 -18.20 -16.88 -21.65
C CYS A 40 -18.30 -15.54 -20.92
N ILE A 41 -19.49 -15.11 -20.51
CA ILE A 41 -19.70 -13.86 -19.77
C ILE A 41 -19.00 -13.90 -18.40
N ILE A 42 -19.07 -15.03 -17.68
CA ILE A 42 -18.38 -15.20 -16.40
C ILE A 42 -16.86 -15.15 -16.57
N LEU A 43 -16.32 -15.76 -17.62
CA LEU A 43 -14.88 -15.72 -17.90
C LEU A 43 -14.40 -14.31 -18.28
N ILE A 44 -15.19 -13.55 -19.06
CA ILE A 44 -14.88 -12.16 -19.41
C ILE A 44 -14.99 -11.23 -18.18
N LEU A 45 -15.96 -11.46 -17.30
CA LEU A 45 -16.09 -10.70 -16.07
C LEU A 45 -14.90 -10.96 -15.14
N MET A 46 -14.44 -12.21 -15.06
CA MET A 46 -13.31 -12.60 -14.20
C MET A 46 -11.97 -12.02 -14.70
N THR A 47 -11.78 -11.85 -16.01
CA THR A 47 -10.56 -11.20 -16.55
C THR A 47 -10.56 -9.68 -16.33
N PHE A 48 -11.72 -9.03 -16.28
CA PHE A 48 -11.80 -7.60 -15.97
C PHE A 48 -11.43 -7.26 -14.52
N VAL A 49 -11.67 -8.17 -13.58
CA VAL A 49 -11.35 -7.96 -12.16
C VAL A 49 -9.84 -8.02 -11.89
N VAL A 50 -9.05 -8.66 -12.76
CA VAL A 50 -7.60 -8.84 -12.54
C VAL A 50 -6.76 -7.65 -13.06
N ASN A 51 -7.32 -6.79 -13.92
CA ASN A 51 -6.57 -5.68 -14.53
C ASN A 51 -6.53 -4.39 -13.70
N GLY A 52 -6.99 -4.39 -12.44
CA GLY A 52 -6.94 -3.21 -11.58
C GLY A 52 -6.23 -3.51 -10.26
N CYS A 53 -4.97 -3.07 -10.11
CA CYS A 53 -4.38 -2.64 -8.82
C CYS A 53 -2.89 -2.23 -8.85
N ALA A 54 -2.32 -1.79 -9.97
CA ALA A 54 -0.98 -1.18 -9.99
C ALA A 54 -1.01 0.13 -10.77
N SER A 55 -1.63 1.15 -10.21
CA SER A 55 -1.72 2.46 -10.86
C SER A 55 -0.47 3.29 -10.57
N THR A 56 0.64 2.98 -11.23
CA THR A 56 1.70 3.98 -11.44
C THR A 56 1.26 4.91 -12.57
N ARG A 57 1.63 6.18 -12.49
CA ARG A 57 1.32 7.19 -13.52
C ARG A 57 2.60 7.91 -13.89
N SER A 58 3.12 7.59 -15.07
CA SER A 58 4.27 8.30 -15.64
C SER A 58 3.90 9.73 -16.00
N ILE A 59 4.88 10.62 -15.88
CA ILE A 59 4.73 12.03 -16.25
C ILE A 59 4.75 12.20 -17.78
N THR A 60 3.79 12.92 -18.33
CA THR A 60 3.71 13.20 -19.78
C THR A 60 4.74 14.26 -20.19
N ALA A 61 5.18 14.22 -21.46
CA ALA A 61 6.14 15.20 -21.99
C ALA A 61 5.64 16.65 -21.89
N GLU A 62 4.33 16.86 -22.05
CA GLU A 62 3.69 18.16 -21.88
C GLU A 62 3.81 18.67 -20.43
N ASN A 63 3.56 17.80 -19.45
CA ASN A 63 3.66 18.15 -18.03
C ASN A 63 5.11 18.41 -17.61
N LYS A 64 6.08 17.66 -18.18
CA LYS A 64 7.52 17.94 -17.96
C LYS A 64 7.92 19.35 -18.37
N GLN A 65 7.34 19.90 -19.42
CA GLN A 65 7.66 21.26 -19.89
C GLN A 65 6.98 22.36 -19.08
N LYS A 66 5.78 22.08 -18.55
CA LYS A 66 4.98 23.05 -17.77
C LYS A 66 5.47 23.18 -16.34
N ILE A 67 5.92 22.10 -15.72
CA ILE A 67 6.33 22.08 -14.32
C ILE A 67 7.82 22.38 -14.24
N ARG A 68 8.16 23.59 -13.79
CA ARG A 68 9.56 24.01 -13.59
C ARG A 68 9.99 23.87 -12.15
N SER A 69 9.10 24.25 -11.24
CA SER A 69 9.31 24.18 -9.80
C SER A 69 8.31 23.25 -9.15
N VAL A 70 8.75 22.61 -8.07
CA VAL A 70 7.96 21.70 -7.26
C VAL A 70 8.17 22.04 -5.80
N LYS A 71 7.09 22.12 -5.04
CA LYS A 71 7.12 22.18 -3.58
C LYS A 71 6.96 20.78 -3.02
N VAL A 72 7.80 20.40 -2.07
CA VAL A 72 7.58 19.15 -1.31
C VAL A 72 6.63 19.43 -0.16
N ASN A 73 5.55 18.68 -0.06
CA ASN A 73 4.62 18.78 1.05
C ASN A 73 5.27 18.23 2.32
N GLN A 74 5.41 19.09 3.33
CA GLN A 74 5.99 18.72 4.63
C GLN A 74 5.07 17.81 5.45
N SER A 75 3.77 17.82 5.18
CA SER A 75 2.81 16.93 5.82
C SER A 75 2.83 15.58 5.10
N VAL A 76 3.61 14.64 5.64
CA VAL A 76 3.63 13.26 5.18
C VAL A 76 2.39 12.55 5.71
N ASN A 77 1.57 12.00 4.82
CA ASN A 77 0.43 11.19 5.22
C ASN A 77 0.95 9.81 5.65
N LYS A 78 0.69 9.37 6.88
CA LYS A 78 1.17 8.09 7.42
C LYS A 78 0.00 7.28 7.93
N THR A 79 -0.04 5.98 7.62
CA THR A 79 -0.94 5.04 8.29
C THR A 79 -0.76 5.10 9.81
N PRO A 80 -1.82 5.09 10.63
CA PRO A 80 -1.68 5.22 12.08
C PRO A 80 -0.99 3.99 12.72
N ASP A 81 -1.20 2.82 12.13
CA ASP A 81 -0.76 1.55 12.71
C ASP A 81 0.59 1.12 12.13
N MET A 82 1.55 0.85 13.02
CA MET A 82 2.82 0.23 12.64
C MET A 82 2.66 -1.28 12.52
N PHE A 83 3.31 -1.88 11.54
CA PHE A 83 3.38 -3.33 11.42
C PHE A 83 4.49 -3.92 12.30
N TYR A 84 4.21 -5.04 12.96
CA TYR A 84 5.22 -5.79 13.69
C TYR A 84 5.04 -7.30 13.51
N LEU A 85 6.09 -7.96 13.03
CA LEU A 85 6.19 -9.42 13.01
C LEU A 85 7.56 -9.86 13.55
N GLY A 86 7.63 -10.09 14.86
CA GLY A 86 8.89 -10.44 15.51
C GLY A 86 8.73 -11.24 16.79
N PRO A 87 9.85 -11.46 17.52
CA PRO A 87 9.84 -12.13 18.81
C PRO A 87 8.86 -11.48 19.79
N LYS A 88 8.18 -12.29 20.61
CA LYS A 88 7.27 -11.79 21.65
C LYS A 88 8.03 -11.02 22.73
N MET A 89 7.72 -9.73 22.91
CA MET A 89 8.39 -8.83 23.86
C MET A 89 8.12 -9.19 25.33
N ALA A 90 6.93 -9.72 25.66
CA ALA A 90 6.54 -10.07 27.02
C ALA A 90 6.98 -11.48 27.47
N VAL A 91 7.23 -12.40 26.53
CA VAL A 91 7.46 -13.84 26.80
C VAL A 91 8.91 -14.26 26.53
N SER A 92 9.74 -13.36 25.99
CA SER A 92 11.19 -13.53 26.04
C SER A 92 11.64 -13.43 27.51
N ALA A 93 11.57 -14.53 28.25
CA ALA A 93 11.85 -14.66 29.69
C ALA A 93 13.28 -14.26 30.13
N GLY A 94 14.08 -13.66 29.24
CA GLY A 94 15.38 -13.02 29.51
C GLY A 94 15.40 -11.52 29.22
N PHE A 95 14.28 -10.89 28.87
CA PHE A 95 14.20 -9.50 28.47
C PHE A 95 13.74 -8.61 29.64
N LEU A 96 14.63 -8.38 30.60
CA LEU A 96 14.48 -7.39 31.69
C LEU A 96 14.70 -5.94 31.19
N GLY A 97 14.63 -5.71 29.88
CA GLY A 97 14.84 -4.42 29.24
C GLY A 97 13.61 -3.51 29.28
N VAL A 98 13.77 -2.29 28.78
CA VAL A 98 12.72 -1.25 28.82
C VAL A 98 11.46 -1.70 28.09
N LEU A 99 11.57 -2.29 26.90
CA LEU A 99 10.43 -2.79 26.13
C LEU A 99 9.78 -4.00 26.81
N GLY A 100 10.56 -4.85 27.51
CA GLY A 100 10.04 -5.97 28.30
C GLY A 100 9.19 -5.49 29.49
N VAL A 101 9.68 -4.49 30.23
CA VAL A 101 8.93 -3.84 31.32
C VAL A 101 7.69 -3.14 30.79
N LEU A 102 7.80 -2.41 29.67
CA LEU A 102 6.66 -1.75 29.05
C LEU A 102 5.60 -2.76 28.59
N ALA A 103 6.01 -3.89 28.01
CA ALA A 103 5.10 -4.96 27.61
C ALA A 103 4.37 -5.59 28.80
N ALA A 104 5.09 -5.89 29.89
CA ALA A 104 4.51 -6.48 31.09
C ALA A 104 3.51 -5.52 31.78
N ASN A 105 3.80 -4.22 31.80
CA ASN A 105 2.93 -3.21 32.42
C ASN A 105 1.77 -2.75 31.53
N ASN A 106 1.83 -3.02 30.22
CA ASN A 106 0.81 -2.63 29.26
C ASN A 106 0.32 -3.83 28.44
N PRO A 107 -0.32 -4.83 29.06
CA PRO A 107 -0.71 -6.07 28.37
C PRO A 107 -1.75 -5.87 27.25
N ASN A 108 -2.38 -4.69 27.19
CA ASN A 108 -3.35 -4.32 26.17
C ASN A 108 -2.73 -3.61 24.95
N LYS A 109 -1.45 -3.22 25.01
CA LYS A 109 -0.74 -2.62 23.86
C LYS A 109 -0.16 -3.71 22.97
N SER A 110 -0.22 -3.51 21.67
CA SER A 110 0.46 -4.41 20.73
C SER A 110 1.98 -4.20 20.80
N GLU A 111 2.77 -5.20 20.39
CA GLU A 111 4.22 -5.06 20.29
C GLU A 111 4.63 -3.95 19.31
N ALA A 112 3.81 -3.70 18.28
CA ALA A 112 4.00 -2.56 17.39
C ALA A 112 3.88 -1.23 18.15
N ASP A 113 2.84 -1.04 18.97
CA ASP A 113 2.63 0.20 19.72
C ASP A 113 3.76 0.44 20.74
N LEU A 114 4.28 -0.63 21.34
CA LEU A 114 5.39 -0.55 22.29
C LEU A 114 6.68 -0.09 21.61
N LEU A 115 7.05 -0.69 20.48
CA LEU A 115 8.25 -0.32 19.75
C LEU A 115 8.13 1.06 19.09
N LEU A 116 6.93 1.42 18.61
CA LEU A 116 6.66 2.77 18.09
C LEU A 116 6.79 3.82 19.19
N GLY A 117 6.17 3.58 20.35
CA GLY A 117 6.30 4.47 21.51
C GLY A 117 7.74 4.64 21.96
N PHE A 118 8.51 3.55 22.01
CA PHE A 118 9.94 3.60 22.32
C PHE A 118 10.75 4.41 21.30
N ALA A 119 10.44 4.29 20.00
CA ALA A 119 11.07 5.12 18.97
C ALA A 119 10.75 6.62 19.17
N GLU A 120 9.49 6.95 19.44
CA GLU A 120 9.02 8.33 19.64
C GLU A 120 9.60 8.95 20.92
N GLU A 121 9.70 8.19 22.02
CA GLU A 121 10.39 8.59 23.26
C GLU A 121 11.87 8.94 23.00
N ASN A 122 12.49 8.27 22.03
CA ASN A 122 13.86 8.54 21.59
C ASN A 122 13.96 9.58 20.44
N SER A 123 12.87 10.31 20.18
CA SER A 123 12.76 11.34 19.14
C SER A 123 12.97 10.83 17.71
N ILE A 124 12.56 9.58 17.43
CA ILE A 124 12.66 8.95 16.11
C ILE A 124 11.26 8.90 15.48
N TYR A 125 11.12 9.58 14.34
CA TYR A 125 9.83 9.77 13.67
C TYR A 125 9.95 9.38 12.19
N ILE A 126 9.27 8.30 11.78
CA ILE A 126 9.37 7.76 10.41
C ILE A 126 8.94 8.76 9.33
N ASP A 127 7.91 9.56 9.60
CA ASP A 127 7.42 10.62 8.71
C ASP A 127 8.49 11.68 8.43
N LYS A 128 9.26 12.07 9.45
CA LYS A 128 10.40 12.99 9.28
C LYS A 128 11.51 12.35 8.45
N ILE A 129 11.89 11.11 8.75
CA ILE A 129 12.93 10.37 8.02
C ILE A 129 12.55 10.24 6.54
N VAL A 130 11.32 9.85 6.25
CA VAL A 130 10.82 9.70 4.88
C VAL A 130 10.78 11.04 4.16
N TYR A 131 10.28 12.11 4.80
CA TYR A 131 10.31 13.45 4.22
C TYR A 131 11.74 13.87 3.85
N GLU A 132 12.71 13.66 4.73
CA GLU A 132 14.12 14.02 4.51
C GLU A 132 14.71 13.28 3.31
N GLU A 133 14.59 11.95 3.27
CA GLU A 133 15.20 11.14 2.20
C GLU A 133 14.50 11.35 0.84
N VAL A 134 13.16 11.47 0.82
CA VAL A 134 12.41 11.77 -0.41
C VAL A 134 12.76 13.17 -0.93
N SER A 135 12.78 14.18 -0.05
CA SER A 135 13.14 15.55 -0.44
C SER A 135 14.58 15.63 -0.97
N LYS A 136 15.49 14.87 -0.36
CA LYS A 136 16.88 14.78 -0.80
C LYS A 136 16.99 14.12 -2.18
N ALA A 137 16.32 12.99 -2.40
CA ALA A 137 16.33 12.30 -3.68
C ALA A 137 15.70 13.16 -4.79
N ALA A 138 14.57 13.83 -4.52
CA ALA A 138 13.92 14.74 -5.47
C ALA A 138 14.85 15.88 -5.93
N ARG A 139 15.61 16.47 -4.99
CA ARG A 139 16.63 17.49 -5.31
C ARG A 139 17.78 16.93 -6.13
N GLN A 140 18.26 15.73 -5.81
CA GLN A 140 19.41 15.11 -6.47
C GLN A 140 19.13 14.74 -7.94
N VAL A 141 17.89 14.36 -8.25
CA VAL A 141 17.50 14.00 -9.63
C VAL A 141 17.49 15.22 -10.56
N GLY A 142 17.33 16.44 -10.01
CA GLY A 142 17.51 17.69 -10.76
C GLY A 142 16.50 17.93 -11.89
N LYS A 143 15.42 17.15 -11.97
CA LYS A 143 14.37 17.28 -13.01
C LYS A 143 13.48 18.52 -12.78
N PHE A 144 13.39 19.00 -11.54
CA PHE A 144 12.62 20.19 -11.15
C PHE A 144 13.39 21.00 -10.12
N GLU A 145 13.15 22.31 -10.08
CA GLU A 145 13.61 23.16 -9.00
C GLU A 145 12.75 22.91 -7.75
N ILE A 146 13.36 22.47 -6.65
CA ILE A 146 12.64 22.29 -5.38
C ILE A 146 12.61 23.61 -4.63
N ILE A 147 11.41 24.16 -4.43
CA ILE A 147 11.19 25.44 -3.73
C ILE A 147 10.47 25.24 -2.39
N GLU A 148 10.72 26.15 -1.45
CA GLU A 148 10.10 26.12 -0.11
C GLU A 148 8.85 27.03 0.01
N SER A 149 8.62 27.90 -0.97
CA SER A 149 7.59 28.94 -0.92
C SER A 149 6.16 28.37 -0.90
N ALA A 150 5.26 29.08 -0.21
CA ALA A 150 3.85 28.76 -0.07
C ALA A 150 2.97 29.30 -1.23
N SER A 151 3.53 29.54 -2.41
CA SER A 151 2.73 29.99 -3.56
C SER A 151 1.78 28.87 -4.03
N HIS A 152 0.50 29.19 -4.16
CA HIS A 152 -0.54 28.27 -4.64
C HIS A 152 -0.38 27.85 -6.11
N ASP A 153 0.47 28.54 -6.86
CA ASP A 153 0.65 28.35 -8.31
C ASP A 153 1.75 27.34 -8.68
N VAL A 154 2.20 26.50 -7.74
CA VAL A 154 3.31 25.57 -7.95
C VAL A 154 2.88 24.13 -7.70
N ALA A 155 3.39 23.21 -8.53
CA ALA A 155 3.12 21.80 -8.37
C ALA A 155 3.62 21.29 -7.01
N THR A 156 2.85 20.41 -6.37
CA THR A 156 3.13 19.88 -5.04
C THR A 156 3.42 18.39 -5.11
N LEU A 157 4.57 17.99 -4.58
CA LEU A 157 4.93 16.59 -4.35
C LEU A 157 4.38 16.18 -2.98
N ASN A 158 3.38 15.30 -2.97
CA ASN A 158 2.85 14.70 -1.75
C ASN A 158 3.53 13.35 -1.49
N ILE A 159 3.70 13.05 -0.21
CA ILE A 159 4.36 11.84 0.28
C ILE A 159 3.38 11.08 1.17
N GLY A 160 3.23 9.78 0.91
CA GLY A 160 2.39 8.88 1.70
C GLY A 160 3.17 7.66 2.17
N ILE A 161 3.00 7.26 3.42
CA ILE A 161 3.51 6.03 4.02
C ILE A 161 2.31 5.13 4.30
N TYR A 162 2.14 4.08 3.50
CA TYR A 162 1.00 3.16 3.64
C TYR A 162 1.37 1.82 4.30
N LEU A 163 2.66 1.59 4.54
CA LEU A 163 3.17 0.49 5.36
C LEU A 163 4.48 0.92 5.99
N TYR A 164 4.65 0.70 7.28
CA TYR A 164 5.93 0.84 7.96
C TYR A 164 5.98 -0.08 9.17
N GLY A 165 7.19 -0.42 9.60
CA GLY A 165 7.40 -1.17 10.84
C GLY A 165 8.58 -2.12 10.75
N PHE A 166 8.45 -3.28 11.41
CA PHE A 166 9.52 -4.26 11.53
C PHE A 166 9.03 -5.69 11.34
N SER A 167 9.87 -6.53 10.75
CA SER A 167 9.57 -7.95 10.56
C SER A 167 10.85 -8.79 10.65
N VAL A 168 10.72 -10.06 10.99
CA VAL A 168 11.81 -11.03 10.81
C VAL A 168 12.10 -11.25 9.32
N PRO A 169 13.37 -11.35 8.91
CA PRO A 169 13.73 -11.65 7.51
C PRO A 169 13.45 -13.11 7.12
N HIS A 170 13.40 -14.02 8.11
CA HIS A 170 13.07 -15.43 7.95
C HIS A 170 12.45 -15.99 9.24
N GLY A 171 11.66 -17.06 9.13
CA GLY A 171 10.70 -17.50 10.17
C GLY A 171 11.24 -17.87 11.56
N PHE A 172 12.56 -18.03 11.72
CA PHE A 172 13.20 -18.33 13.02
C PHE A 172 14.21 -17.27 13.47
N SER A 173 14.24 -16.09 12.83
CA SER A 173 15.15 -15.03 13.26
C SER A 173 14.70 -14.39 14.58
N SER A 174 15.66 -14.07 15.44
CA SER A 174 15.48 -13.15 16.57
C SER A 174 15.74 -11.70 16.20
N GLU A 175 16.15 -11.46 14.95
CA GLU A 175 16.49 -10.14 14.42
C GLU A 175 15.36 -9.57 13.57
N LEU A 176 15.29 -8.25 13.56
CA LEU A 176 14.31 -7.45 12.86
C LEU A 176 14.97 -6.71 11.71
N VAL A 177 14.23 -6.62 10.60
CA VAL A 177 14.50 -5.71 9.49
C VAL A 177 13.32 -4.73 9.34
N PRO A 178 13.56 -3.50 8.89
CA PRO A 178 12.51 -2.54 8.63
C PRO A 178 11.63 -2.99 7.47
N ILE A 179 10.34 -2.74 7.52
CA ILE A 179 9.50 -2.74 6.31
C ILE A 179 8.99 -1.33 6.10
N LEU A 180 8.89 -0.92 4.83
CA LEU A 180 8.51 0.43 4.47
C LEU A 180 7.93 0.45 3.06
N ALA A 181 6.81 1.13 2.88
CA ALA A 181 6.22 1.38 1.58
C ALA A 181 5.78 2.84 1.47
N ILE A 182 6.26 3.51 0.43
CA ILE A 182 6.07 4.93 0.19
C ILE A 182 5.36 5.12 -1.14
N GLU A 183 4.34 5.96 -1.16
CA GLU A 183 3.77 6.55 -2.35
C GLU A 183 4.26 8.00 -2.46
N CYS A 184 4.61 8.42 -3.66
CA CYS A 184 4.74 9.83 -3.99
C CYS A 184 3.80 10.18 -5.16
N ASN A 185 3.15 11.34 -5.08
CA ASN A 185 2.39 11.87 -6.20
C ASN A 185 2.68 13.36 -6.40
N LEU A 186 2.75 13.76 -7.67
CA LEU A 186 2.93 15.15 -8.07
C LEU A 186 1.57 15.69 -8.53
N VAL A 187 1.13 16.76 -7.91
CA VAL A 187 -0.14 17.43 -8.20
C VAL A 187 0.16 18.80 -8.78
N ASP A 188 -0.42 19.12 -9.94
CA ASP A 188 -0.26 20.44 -10.55
C ASP A 188 -1.12 21.52 -9.83
N PRO A 189 -0.95 22.81 -10.16
CA PRO A 189 -1.75 23.88 -9.54
C PRO A 189 -3.27 23.77 -9.77
N SER A 190 -3.71 22.99 -10.77
CA SER A 190 -5.13 22.73 -11.02
C SER A 190 -5.72 21.63 -10.12
N GLY A 191 -4.86 20.95 -9.34
CA GLY A 191 -5.24 19.81 -8.50
C GLY A 191 -5.18 18.47 -9.23
N GLN A 192 -4.66 18.41 -10.46
CA GLN A 192 -4.53 17.16 -11.21
C GLN A 192 -3.25 16.42 -10.78
N VAL A 193 -3.38 15.13 -10.47
CA VAL A 193 -2.22 14.23 -10.31
C VAL A 193 -1.57 14.03 -11.67
N VAL A 194 -0.34 14.51 -11.85
CA VAL A 194 0.41 14.43 -13.11
C VAL A 194 1.48 13.34 -13.09
N TRP A 195 1.86 12.86 -11.91
CA TRP A 195 2.75 11.73 -11.70
C TRP A 195 2.38 11.03 -10.38
N LEU A 196 2.51 9.71 -10.35
CA LEU A 196 2.32 8.91 -9.15
C LEU A 196 3.18 7.67 -9.25
N ASP A 197 3.93 7.39 -8.20
CA ASP A 197 4.70 6.16 -8.08
C ASP A 197 4.68 5.60 -6.66
N ARG A 198 4.90 4.28 -6.56
CA ARG A 198 4.87 3.53 -5.30
C ARG A 198 5.99 2.51 -5.28
N GLU A 199 6.73 2.52 -4.19
CA GLU A 199 7.86 1.62 -4.01
C GLU A 199 7.89 1.12 -2.57
N GLN A 200 8.47 -0.07 -2.40
CA GLN A 200 8.49 -0.72 -1.09
C GLN A 200 9.75 -1.56 -0.86
N VAL A 201 10.06 -1.70 0.41
CA VAL A 201 11.04 -2.62 0.96
C VAL A 201 10.28 -3.53 1.93
N LEU A 202 10.33 -4.83 1.66
CA LEU A 202 9.75 -5.88 2.49
C LEU A 202 10.86 -6.66 3.21
N SER A 203 10.48 -7.66 3.99
CA SER A 203 11.43 -8.43 4.82
C SER A 203 12.42 -9.25 3.99
N LEU A 204 11.97 -9.80 2.86
CA LEU A 204 12.82 -10.59 1.97
C LEU A 204 13.63 -9.67 1.05
N GLY A 205 14.96 -9.86 1.03
CA GLY A 205 15.86 -9.01 0.23
C GLY A 205 16.00 -7.60 0.77
N ASN A 206 15.78 -7.41 2.08
CA ASN A 206 15.87 -6.12 2.73
C ASN A 206 17.29 -5.52 2.61
N PRO A 207 17.45 -4.25 2.22
CA PRO A 207 18.76 -3.60 2.10
C PRO A 207 19.36 -3.20 3.45
N SER A 208 18.58 -3.25 4.54
CA SER A 208 19.04 -2.88 5.87
C SER A 208 19.69 -4.06 6.59
N ASN A 209 20.64 -3.75 7.49
CA ASN A 209 21.13 -4.74 8.44
C ASN A 209 20.00 -5.14 9.40
N SER A 210 20.05 -6.38 9.88
CA SER A 210 19.12 -6.90 10.88
C SER A 210 19.69 -6.72 12.29
N PHE A 211 18.82 -6.45 13.25
CA PHE A 211 19.20 -6.24 14.66
C PHE A 211 18.20 -6.93 15.59
N SER A 212 18.68 -7.46 16.71
CA SER A 212 17.78 -7.98 17.74
C SER A 212 17.06 -6.86 18.48
N LEU A 213 15.97 -7.18 19.19
CA LEU A 213 15.31 -6.23 20.09
C LEU A 213 16.28 -5.68 21.14
N LYS A 214 17.24 -6.48 21.60
CA LYS A 214 18.24 -6.05 22.58
C LYS A 214 19.17 -4.99 22.00
N ASP A 215 19.67 -5.21 20.78
CA ASP A 215 20.53 -4.22 20.12
C ASP A 215 19.80 -2.89 19.95
N ILE A 216 18.49 -2.94 19.64
CA ILE A 216 17.62 -1.77 19.49
C ILE A 216 17.41 -1.06 20.85
N GLU A 217 17.24 -1.79 21.94
CA GLU A 217 17.14 -1.21 23.28
C GLU A 217 18.46 -0.54 23.70
N ASP A 218 19.58 -1.23 23.50
CA ASP A 218 20.92 -0.75 23.84
C ASP A 218 21.32 0.45 22.98
N ASN A 219 20.80 0.54 21.75
CA ASN A 219 21.02 1.64 20.83
C ASN A 219 19.77 1.99 20.00
N PRO A 220 18.89 2.89 20.51
CA PRO A 220 17.66 3.28 19.83
C PRO A 220 17.90 3.89 18.43
N LYS A 221 19.09 4.45 18.16
CA LYS A 221 19.43 5.01 16.84
C LYS A 221 19.46 3.96 15.72
N LEU A 222 19.50 2.67 16.06
CA LEU A 222 19.34 1.60 15.07
C LEU A 222 17.97 1.65 14.38
N ILE A 223 16.91 2.11 15.06
CA ILE A 223 15.59 2.32 14.46
C ILE A 223 15.67 3.38 13.35
N ASP A 224 16.27 4.54 13.64
CA ASP A 224 16.48 5.59 12.63
C ASP A 224 17.32 5.07 11.46
N ALA A 225 18.44 4.41 11.74
CA ALA A 225 19.32 3.89 10.70
C ALA A 225 18.61 2.88 9.79
N MET A 226 17.84 1.95 10.35
CA MET A 226 17.10 0.95 9.59
C MET A 226 16.05 1.60 8.67
N TRP A 227 15.22 2.48 9.22
CA TRP A 227 14.21 3.20 8.44
C TRP A 227 14.83 4.12 7.39
N ARG A 228 15.93 4.80 7.71
CA ARG A 228 16.62 5.72 6.80
C ARG A 228 17.25 4.99 5.62
N VAL A 229 17.85 3.82 5.83
CA VAL A 229 18.34 2.96 4.73
C VAL A 229 17.19 2.58 3.79
N SER A 230 16.07 2.14 4.35
CA SER A 230 14.89 1.75 3.55
C SER A 230 14.30 2.94 2.80
N ALA A 231 14.13 4.09 3.47
CA ALA A 231 13.58 5.31 2.89
C ALA A 231 14.47 5.83 1.75
N LYS A 232 15.80 5.80 1.93
CA LYS A 232 16.76 6.14 0.89
C LYS A 232 16.63 5.20 -0.33
N THR A 233 16.66 3.89 -0.11
CA THR A 233 16.54 2.90 -1.21
C THR A 233 15.23 3.08 -1.99
N ILE A 234 14.12 3.30 -1.29
CA ILE A 234 12.82 3.54 -1.92
C ILE A 234 12.83 4.85 -2.70
N SER A 235 13.35 5.93 -2.11
CA SER A 235 13.39 7.26 -2.74
C SER A 235 14.23 7.25 -4.02
N GLU A 236 15.38 6.57 -4.03
CA GLU A 236 16.21 6.42 -5.22
C GLU A 236 15.47 5.69 -6.36
N LYS A 237 14.69 4.65 -6.03
CA LYS A 237 13.86 3.93 -7.01
C LYS A 237 12.73 4.79 -7.57
N LEU A 238 11.98 5.47 -6.69
CA LEU A 238 10.83 6.31 -7.07
C LEU A 238 11.20 7.35 -8.13
N PHE A 239 12.41 7.93 -8.06
CA PHE A 239 12.82 9.00 -8.98
C PHE A 239 13.66 8.53 -10.16
N ASN A 240 13.99 7.23 -10.25
CA ASN A 240 14.79 6.67 -11.34
C ASN A 240 14.08 6.86 -12.69
N ASP A 241 12.77 6.63 -12.73
CA ASP A 241 11.97 6.60 -13.96
C ASP A 241 11.22 7.92 -14.25
N MET A 242 11.47 8.96 -13.44
CA MET A 242 10.83 10.29 -13.60
C MET A 242 11.30 11.04 -14.86
#